data_AF-A0A6N3IDU7-F1
#
_entry.id   AF-A0A6N3IDU7-F1
#
_cell.length_a   1.000
_cell.length_b   1.000
_cell.length_c   1.000
_cell.angle_alpha   90.00
_cell.angle_beta   90.00
_cell.angle_gamma   90.00
#
_symmetry.space_group_name_H-M   'P 1'
#
loop_
_entity.id
_entity.type
_entity.pdbx_description
1 polymer ?
#
loop_
_entity_poly.entity_id
_entity_poly.type
_entity_poly.pdbx_seq_one_letter_code
_entity_poly.pdbx_strand_id
1 'polypeptide(L)'
;MSNEKQKMTVFKNDRHEDVASIIFAGLVVLFVLGYMAFIVPTVKVKASQDGKLISVAVEKGAQVKKGDTIYTLEVVEKKWKDNVMEEKVVTRDVSIKANGKVLEVPGKPGSVVKKGKDTIIILDHEKGTLP
;
A
#
# COMPACT_ATOMS: atom_id res chain seq x y z
N MET A 1 -13.07 17.39 76.14
CA MET A 1 -12.93 15.97 75.73
C MET A 1 -12.71 15.92 74.23
N SER A 2 -11.62 15.25 73.84
CA SER A 2 -11.16 14.78 72.52
C SER A 2 -11.66 15.45 71.23
N ASN A 3 -10.74 16.19 70.60
CA ASN A 3 -10.78 16.53 69.18
C ASN A 3 -10.21 15.33 68.39
N GLU A 4 -11.04 14.32 68.13
CA GLU A 4 -10.63 13.12 67.38
C GLU A 4 -10.95 13.26 65.89
N LYS A 5 -9.95 13.76 65.16
CA LYS A 5 -9.49 13.20 63.87
C LYS A 5 -10.60 12.78 62.90
N GLN A 6 -11.31 13.76 62.35
CA GLN A 6 -11.93 13.60 61.04
C GLN A 6 -10.80 13.59 59.98
N LYS A 7 -10.14 12.44 59.85
CA LYS A 7 -9.13 12.17 58.83
C LYS A 7 -9.85 12.21 57.49
N MET A 8 -9.81 13.35 56.81
CA MET A 8 -10.21 13.46 55.42
C MET A 8 -9.31 12.52 54.60
N THR A 9 -9.79 11.32 54.30
CA THR A 9 -9.18 10.39 53.32
C THR A 9 -9.59 10.75 51.90
N VAL A 10 -9.74 12.04 51.63
CA VAL A 10 -9.84 12.57 50.28
C VAL A 10 -8.40 12.93 49.89
N PHE A 11 -8.00 12.76 48.63
CA PHE A 11 -6.69 13.15 48.06
C PHE A 11 -5.53 12.15 48.01
N LYS A 12 -5.58 10.95 48.64
CA LYS A 12 -4.46 9.99 48.50
C LYS A 12 -4.62 8.97 47.36
N ASN A 13 -5.86 8.56 47.04
CA ASN A 13 -6.14 7.73 45.85
C ASN A 13 -6.36 8.55 44.59
N ASP A 14 -7.00 9.72 44.70
CA ASP A 14 -7.41 10.58 43.58
C ASP A 14 -6.21 11.02 42.71
N ARG A 15 -5.10 11.38 43.35
CA ARG A 15 -3.89 11.84 42.66
C ARG A 15 -3.15 10.70 41.91
N HIS A 16 -3.34 9.44 42.30
CA HIS A 16 -2.74 8.29 41.61
C HIS A 16 -3.59 7.88 40.39
N GLU A 17 -4.91 8.03 40.46
CA GLU A 17 -5.81 7.85 39.33
C GLU A 17 -5.53 8.89 38.23
N ASP A 18 -5.31 10.15 38.63
CA ASP A 18 -5.03 11.24 37.70
C ASP A 18 -3.63 11.15 37.07
N VAL A 19 -2.63 10.66 37.82
CA VAL A 19 -1.30 10.37 37.25
C VAL A 19 -1.35 9.15 36.33
N ALA A 20 -2.12 8.12 36.67
CA ALA A 20 -2.30 6.95 35.81
C ALA A 20 -3.01 7.30 34.49
N SER A 21 -4.02 8.17 34.54
CA SER A 21 -4.74 8.63 33.36
C SER A 21 -3.85 9.46 32.43
N ILE A 22 -2.99 10.33 32.96
CA ILE A 22 -2.01 11.11 32.18
C ILE A 22 -1.00 10.19 31.48
N ILE A 23 -0.45 9.19 32.19
CA ILE A 23 0.51 8.24 31.60
C ILE A 23 -0.17 7.39 30.52
N PHE A 24 -1.39 6.91 30.79
CA PHE A 24 -2.17 6.13 29.84
C PHE A 24 -2.50 6.95 28.58
N ALA A 25 -2.95 8.20 28.74
CA ALA A 25 -3.19 9.10 27.62
C ALA A 25 -1.92 9.34 26.79
N GLY A 26 -0.77 9.54 27.44
CA GLY A 26 0.53 9.69 26.76
C GLY A 26 0.92 8.46 25.94
N LEU A 27 0.72 7.26 26.49
CA LEU A 27 0.95 6.00 25.78
C LEU A 27 0.02 5.85 24.57
N VAL A 28 -1.28 6.12 24.74
CA VAL A 28 -2.24 6.05 23.63
C VAL A 28 -1.85 7.00 22.50
N VAL A 29 -1.45 8.23 22.83
CA VAL A 29 -1.00 9.20 21.81
C VAL A 29 0.26 8.69 21.10
N LEU A 30 1.23 8.13 21.81
CA LEU A 30 2.43 7.53 21.19
C LEU A 30 2.08 6.36 20.26
N PHE A 31 1.15 5.49 20.66
CA PHE A 31 0.67 4.40 19.81
C PHE A 31 -0.04 4.92 18.56
N VAL A 32 -0.89 5.94 18.69
CA VAL A 32 -1.59 6.56 17.54
C VAL A 32 -0.61 7.25 16.60
N LEU A 33 0.36 8.00 17.12
CA LEU A 33 1.41 8.64 16.30
C LEU A 33 2.30 7.61 15.60
N GLY A 34 2.69 6.54 16.31
CA GLY A 34 3.45 5.43 15.73
C GLY A 34 2.67 4.71 14.63
N TYR A 35 1.37 4.50 14.83
CA TYR A 35 0.49 3.91 13.82
C TYR A 35 0.35 4.82 12.59
N MET A 36 0.11 6.12 12.78
CA MET A 36 -0.01 7.09 11.67
C MET A 36 1.29 7.25 10.88
N ALA A 37 2.45 7.18 11.54
CA ALA A 37 3.75 7.25 10.88
C ALA A 37 4.04 6.03 9.98
N PHE A 38 3.37 4.89 10.20
CA PHE A 38 3.61 3.65 9.48
C PHE A 38 2.61 3.37 8.35
N ILE A 39 1.49 4.11 8.27
CA ILE A 39 0.54 3.96 7.15
C ILE A 39 1.05 4.70 5.93
N VAL A 40 1.80 3.98 5.11
CA VAL A 40 2.14 4.39 3.75
C VAL A 40 0.96 4.04 2.82
N PRO A 41 0.31 5.03 2.17
CA PRO A 41 -0.75 4.76 1.20
C PRO A 41 -0.17 4.05 -0.02
N THR A 42 -0.46 2.76 -0.14
CA THR A 42 0.07 1.93 -1.23
C THR A 42 -0.95 1.75 -2.35
N VAL A 43 -0.47 1.81 -3.59
CA VAL A 43 -1.24 1.50 -4.80
C VAL A 43 -0.71 0.20 -5.39
N LYS A 44 -1.58 -0.81 -5.49
CA LYS A 44 -1.26 -2.08 -6.11
C LYS A 44 -1.53 -1.99 -7.60
N VAL A 45 -0.47 -2.01 -8.42
CA VAL A 45 -0.58 -2.12 -9.87
C VAL A 45 -0.80 -3.58 -10.23
N LYS A 46 -2.01 -3.86 -10.70
CA LYS A 46 -2.41 -5.19 -11.16
C LYS A 46 -2.09 -5.38 -12.64
N ALA A 47 -2.04 -6.62 -13.08
CA ALA A 47 -1.91 -6.96 -14.50
C ALA A 47 -3.04 -6.31 -15.30
N SER A 48 -2.66 -5.57 -16.36
CA SER A 48 -3.60 -4.88 -17.27
C SER A 48 -4.42 -5.88 -18.10
N GLN A 49 -3.80 -7.00 -18.48
CA GLN A 49 -4.38 -8.05 -19.32
C GLN A 49 -3.87 -9.41 -18.86
N ASP A 50 -4.60 -10.46 -19.23
CA ASP A 50 -4.16 -11.84 -19.07
C ASP A 50 -3.04 -12.13 -20.07
N GLY A 51 -1.93 -12.70 -19.60
CA GLY A 51 -0.77 -12.93 -20.45
C GLY A 51 0.44 -13.40 -19.68
N LYS A 52 1.60 -13.42 -20.33
CA LYS A 52 2.87 -13.73 -19.71
C LYS A 52 3.62 -12.44 -19.41
N LEU A 53 4.08 -12.27 -18.18
CA LEU A 53 4.94 -11.15 -17.81
C LEU A 53 6.31 -11.38 -18.43
N ILE A 54 6.72 -10.56 -19.40
CA ILE A 54 8.01 -10.73 -20.10
C ILE A 54 9.12 -10.07 -19.30
N SER A 55 8.90 -8.83 -18.86
CA SER A 55 9.89 -8.04 -18.16
C SER A 55 9.24 -7.05 -17.22
N VAL A 56 9.96 -6.73 -16.14
CA VAL A 56 9.64 -5.60 -15.26
C VAL A 56 10.80 -4.62 -15.41
N ALA A 57 10.48 -3.38 -15.81
CA ALA A 57 11.47 -2.35 -16.11
C ALA A 57 11.87 -1.51 -14.87
N VAL A 58 11.25 -1.80 -13.72
CA VAL A 58 11.43 -1.02 -12.49
C VAL A 58 11.85 -1.91 -11.33
N GLU A 59 12.77 -1.39 -10.52
CA GLU A 59 13.30 -2.09 -9.35
C GLU A 59 12.70 -1.58 -8.04
N LYS A 60 12.83 -2.37 -6.97
CA LYS A 60 12.43 -1.95 -5.62
C LYS A 60 13.19 -0.70 -5.22
N GLY A 61 12.45 0.33 -4.79
CA GLY A 61 13.00 1.62 -4.39
C GLY A 61 13.11 2.65 -5.51
N ALA A 62 12.87 2.26 -6.77
CA ALA A 62 12.92 3.18 -7.91
C ALA A 62 11.81 4.23 -7.84
N GLN A 63 12.11 5.45 -8.27
CA GLN A 63 11.12 6.52 -8.40
C GLN A 63 10.55 6.51 -9.81
N VAL A 64 9.24 6.42 -9.93
CA VAL A 64 8.51 6.29 -11.20
C VAL A 64 7.57 7.47 -11.39
N LYS A 65 7.54 8.01 -12.60
CA LYS A 65 6.69 9.15 -12.97
C LYS A 65 5.54 8.68 -13.84
N LYS A 66 4.41 9.38 -13.79
CA LYS A 66 3.25 9.14 -14.67
C LYS A 66 3.71 9.09 -16.13
N GLY A 67 3.32 8.03 -16.82
CA GLY A 67 3.69 7.76 -18.21
C GLY A 67 4.94 6.88 -18.38
N ASP A 68 5.69 6.61 -17.30
CA ASP A 68 6.86 5.74 -17.37
C ASP A 68 6.45 4.27 -17.53
N THR A 69 7.21 3.53 -18.36
CA THR A 69 6.93 2.12 -18.64
C THR A 69 7.44 1.27 -17.50
N ILE A 70 6.54 0.49 -16.90
CA ILE A 70 6.83 -0.27 -15.68
C ILE A 70 7.00 -1.76 -15.92
N TYR A 71 6.24 -2.35 -16.85
CA TYR A 71 6.36 -3.76 -17.20
C TYR A 71 5.81 -4.06 -18.60
N THR A 72 6.25 -5.18 -19.16
CA THR A 72 5.85 -5.65 -20.49
C THR A 72 5.11 -6.97 -20.37
N LEU A 73 3.92 -7.06 -20.97
CA LEU A 73 3.14 -8.29 -21.08
C LEU A 73 3.17 -8.83 -22.49
N GLU A 74 3.22 -10.14 -22.62
CA GLU A 74 2.94 -10.87 -23.85
C GLU A 74 1.51 -11.42 -23.76
N VAL A 75 0.64 -10.94 -24.66
CA VAL A 75 -0.78 -11.29 -24.71
C VAL A 75 -1.06 -11.94 -26.05
N VAL A 76 -1.77 -13.08 -26.02
CA VAL A 76 -2.23 -13.75 -27.23
C VAL A 76 -3.58 -13.14 -27.62
N GLU A 77 -3.57 -12.20 -28.57
CA GLU A 77 -4.80 -11.65 -29.13
C GLU A 77 -5.35 -12.62 -30.19
N LYS A 78 -6.57 -13.10 -29.96
CA LYS A 78 -7.34 -13.93 -30.89
C LYS A 78 -8.22 -13.02 -31.72
N LYS A 79 -7.77 -12.69 -32.93
CA LYS A 79 -8.52 -11.81 -33.84
C LYS A 79 -9.17 -12.65 -34.92
N TRP A 80 -10.50 -12.59 -35.00
CA TRP A 80 -11.26 -13.20 -36.08
C TRP A 80 -11.15 -12.32 -37.31
N LYS A 81 -10.54 -12.83 -38.37
CA LYS A 81 -10.47 -12.17 -39.67
C LYS A 81 -10.82 -13.20 -40.73
N ASP A 82 -11.78 -12.86 -41.60
CA ASP A 82 -12.16 -13.69 -42.75
C ASP A 82 -12.47 -15.16 -42.42
N ASN A 83 -13.27 -15.41 -41.37
CA ASN A 83 -13.72 -16.74 -40.95
C ASN A 83 -12.59 -17.71 -40.51
N VAL A 84 -11.38 -17.19 -40.28
CA VAL A 84 -10.22 -17.93 -39.74
C VAL A 84 -9.75 -17.24 -38.45
N MET A 85 -9.42 -18.05 -37.45
CA MET A 85 -8.94 -17.58 -36.15
C MET A 85 -7.43 -17.42 -36.19
N GLU A 86 -6.94 -16.18 -36.35
CA GLU A 86 -5.51 -15.89 -36.25
C GLU A 86 -5.13 -15.62 -34.77
N GLU A 87 -4.25 -16.47 -34.24
CA GLU A 87 -3.60 -16.25 -32.94
C GLU A 87 -2.37 -15.37 -33.14
N LYS A 88 -2.45 -14.11 -32.70
CA LYS A 88 -1.30 -13.18 -32.75
C LYS A 88 -0.78 -12.92 -31.35
N VAL A 89 0.49 -13.24 -31.14
CA VAL A 89 1.21 -12.88 -29.91
C VAL A 89 1.62 -11.41 -30.02
N VAL A 90 1.13 -10.56 -29.10
CA VAL A 90 1.40 -9.12 -29.07
C VAL A 90 2.04 -8.75 -27.74
N THR A 91 3.16 -8.03 -27.80
CA THR A 91 3.76 -7.40 -26.63
C THR A 91 3.06 -6.07 -26.34
N ARG A 92 2.69 -5.87 -25.07
CA ARG A 92 2.02 -4.67 -24.57
C ARG A 92 2.83 -4.09 -23.42
N ASP A 93 3.38 -2.91 -23.66
CA ASP A 93 4.01 -2.09 -22.63
C ASP A 93 2.94 -1.44 -21.77
N VAL A 94 3.08 -1.55 -20.45
CA VAL A 94 2.17 -0.90 -19.50
C VAL A 94 2.89 0.26 -18.84
N SER A 95 2.33 1.45 -19.02
CA SER A 95 2.78 2.68 -18.38
C SER A 95 2.05 2.93 -17.06
N ILE A 96 2.74 3.55 -16.11
CA ILE A 96 2.18 3.92 -14.81
C ILE A 96 1.25 5.14 -14.90
N LYS A 97 0.11 5.09 -14.21
CA LYS A 97 -0.90 6.17 -14.22
C LYS A 97 -0.66 7.25 -13.17
N ALA A 98 0.21 6.99 -12.21
CA ALA A 98 0.47 7.86 -11.08
C ALA A 98 1.97 7.95 -10.77
N ASN A 99 2.39 9.05 -10.16
CA ASN A 99 3.76 9.20 -9.68
C ASN A 99 3.91 8.44 -8.36
N GLY A 100 5.11 7.93 -8.08
CA GLY A 100 5.34 7.24 -6.83
C GLY A 100 6.71 6.61 -6.71
N LYS A 101 6.95 5.99 -5.57
CA LYS A 101 8.14 5.16 -5.33
C LYS A 101 7.76 3.69 -5.34
N VAL A 102 8.53 2.85 -6.01
CA VAL A 102 8.31 1.40 -6.00
C VAL A 102 8.66 0.87 -4.62
N LEU A 103 7.66 0.36 -3.89
CA LEU A 103 7.87 -0.28 -2.59
C LEU A 103 8.26 -1.73 -2.75
N GLU A 104 7.63 -2.42 -3.70
CA GLU A 104 7.86 -3.84 -3.93
C GLU A 104 7.47 -4.25 -5.35
N VAL A 105 8.18 -5.23 -5.89
CA VAL A 105 7.90 -5.86 -7.18
C VAL A 105 7.62 -7.35 -6.94
N PRO A 106 6.37 -7.72 -6.60
CA PRO A 106 5.99 -9.13 -6.43
C PRO A 106 5.92 -9.91 -7.76
N GLY A 107 5.76 -9.22 -8.90
CA GLY A 107 5.72 -9.84 -10.23
C GLY A 107 7.07 -10.40 -10.65
N LYS A 108 7.13 -11.71 -10.92
CA LYS A 108 8.33 -12.37 -11.47
C LYS A 108 8.28 -12.43 -13.00
N PRO A 109 9.29 -11.92 -13.72
CA PRO A 109 9.39 -12.13 -15.17
C PRO A 109 9.30 -13.62 -15.51
N GLY A 110 8.58 -13.94 -16.58
CA GLY A 110 8.29 -15.30 -17.03
C GLY A 110 7.02 -15.92 -16.47
N SER A 111 6.37 -15.32 -15.47
CA SER A 111 5.12 -15.86 -14.91
C SER A 111 3.89 -15.54 -15.77
N VAL A 112 2.92 -16.46 -15.77
CA VAL A 112 1.59 -16.21 -16.32
C VAL A 112 0.81 -15.38 -15.30
N VAL A 113 0.30 -14.23 -15.73
CA VAL A 113 -0.42 -13.26 -14.90
C VAL A 113 -1.84 -13.10 -15.40
N LYS A 114 -2.81 -13.03 -14.48
CA LYS A 114 -4.23 -12.84 -14.76
C LYS A 114 -4.65 -11.41 -14.47
N LYS A 115 -5.46 -10.86 -15.37
CA LYS A 115 -5.99 -9.50 -15.28
C LYS A 115 -6.70 -9.30 -13.95
N GLY A 116 -6.34 -8.23 -13.23
CA GLY A 116 -7.02 -7.83 -12.00
C GLY A 116 -6.86 -8.76 -10.78
N LYS A 117 -6.19 -9.90 -10.92
CA LYS A 117 -5.85 -10.81 -9.81
C LYS A 117 -4.40 -10.65 -9.39
N ASP A 118 -3.47 -10.75 -10.34
CA ASP A 118 -2.05 -10.71 -10.04
C ASP A 118 -1.56 -9.26 -9.88
N THR A 119 -0.91 -9.00 -8.75
CA THR A 119 -0.25 -7.73 -8.47
C THR A 119 1.17 -7.82 -9.00
N ILE A 120 1.55 -6.87 -9.86
CA ILE A 120 2.87 -6.86 -10.50
C ILE A 120 3.81 -5.95 -9.71
N ILE A 121 3.33 -4.77 -9.31
CA ILE A 121 4.11 -3.75 -8.61
C ILE A 121 3.26 -3.11 -7.50
N ILE A 122 3.90 -2.81 -6.37
CA ILE A 122 3.32 -2.03 -5.27
C ILE A 122 4.06 -0.70 -5.22
N LEU A 123 3.30 0.38 -5.31
CA LEU A 123 3.81 1.75 -5.32
C LEU A 123 3.41 2.45 -4.04
N ASP A 124 4.30 3.27 -3.52
CA ASP A 124 3.98 4.37 -2.62
C ASP A 124 3.47 5.54 -3.48
N HIS A 125 2.28 6.01 -3.19
CA HIS A 125 1.68 7.14 -3.89
C HIS A 125 1.61 8.32 -2.93
N GLU A 126 2.21 9.46 -3.30
CA GLU A 126 2.07 10.68 -2.51
C GLU A 126 0.58 11.06 -2.39
N LYS A 127 0.09 11.21 -1.14
CA LYS A 127 -1.29 11.66 -0.89
C LYS A 127 -1.48 13.02 -1.56
N GLY A 128 -2.50 13.14 -2.42
CA GLY A 128 -2.90 14.43 -3.02
C GLY A 128 -3.09 14.45 -4.53
N THR A 129 -2.71 13.39 -5.26
CA THR A 129 -2.88 13.31 -6.73
C THR A 129 -3.97 12.33 -7.18
N LEU A 130 -5.06 12.25 -6.41
CA LEU A 130 -6.30 11.65 -6.90
C LEU A 130 -6.90 12.57 -7.99
N PRO A 131 -7.13 12.12 -9.23
CA PRO A 131 -8.12 12.78 -10.09
C PRO A 131 -9.54 12.57 -9.55
#